data_AF-A0A953WBF8-F1
#
_entry.id   AF-A0A953WBF8-F1
#
_cell.length_a   1.000
_cell.length_b   1.000
_cell.length_c   1.000
_cell.angle_alpha   90.00
_cell.angle_beta   90.00
_cell.angle_gamma   90.00
#
_symmetry.space_group_name_H-M   'P 1'
#
loop_
_entity.id
_entity.type
_entity.pdbx_description
1 polymer ?
#
loop_
_entity_poly.entity_id
_entity_poly.type
_entity_poly.pdbx_seq_one_letter_code
_entity_poly.pdbx_strand_id
1 'polypeptide(L)'
;FSVYRREHLPARWRLDNADRTGDIVVVADESWQLFARTLTAKYPAAPLGGVHGYDRHLPSMAATFIADGPRFADSAVVESFDNVEVYGIIADILGVAPADTDGDIARVRYFMTPAH
;
A
#
# COMPACT_ATOMS: atom_id res chain seq x y z
N PHE A 1 2.21 18.08 -10.04
CA PHE A 1 2.44 16.71 -10.54
C PHE A 1 3.89 16.58 -10.93
N SER A 2 4.43 15.36 -10.90
CA SER A 2 5.79 15.04 -11.33
C SER A 2 5.78 14.00 -12.44
N VAL A 3 6.84 13.96 -13.26
CA VAL A 3 6.97 13.00 -14.37
C VAL A 3 8.29 12.26 -14.21
N TYR A 4 8.23 10.93 -14.26
CA TYR A 4 9.39 10.06 -14.16
C TYR A 4 9.47 9.17 -15.40
N ARG A 5 10.69 8.90 -15.86
CA ARG A 5 10.92 7.66 -16.60
C ARG A 5 10.91 6.49 -15.62
N ARG A 6 10.48 5.31 -16.05
CA ARG A 6 10.36 4.12 -15.19
C ARG A 6 11.63 3.84 -14.37
N GLU A 7 12.80 3.95 -14.99
CA GLU A 7 14.11 3.72 -14.36
C GLU A 7 14.47 4.73 -13.26
N HIS A 8 13.78 5.88 -13.21
CA HIS A 8 14.00 6.93 -12.22
C HIS A 8 12.88 7.00 -11.18
N LEU A 9 11.96 6.03 -11.17
CA LEU A 9 10.95 5.95 -10.13
C LEU A 9 11.60 5.75 -8.76
N PRO A 10 11.08 6.38 -7.70
CA PRO A 10 11.52 6.11 -6.35
C PRO A 10 11.42 4.61 -6.01
N ALA A 11 12.57 3.99 -5.70
CA ALA A 11 12.65 2.56 -5.39
C ALA A 11 11.67 2.12 -4.28
N ARG A 12 11.36 3.01 -3.33
CA ARG A 12 10.40 2.75 -2.25
C ARG A 12 9.00 2.35 -2.74
N TRP A 13 8.61 2.77 -3.94
CA TRP A 13 7.29 2.41 -4.49
C TRP A 13 7.26 1.00 -5.07
N ARG A 14 8.41 0.42 -5.42
CA ARG A 14 8.50 -0.92 -6.03
C ARG A 14 7.59 -1.09 -7.26
N LEU A 15 7.52 -0.04 -8.08
CA LEU A 15 6.67 0.06 -9.28
C LEU A 15 7.49 -0.01 -10.58
N ASP A 16 8.62 -0.71 -10.61
CA ASP A 16 9.55 -0.71 -11.75
C ASP A 16 9.41 -1.91 -12.72
N ASN A 17 8.31 -2.66 -12.62
CA ASN A 17 8.02 -3.82 -13.46
C ASN A 17 8.17 -3.51 -14.96
N ALA A 18 9.06 -4.24 -15.64
CA ALA A 18 9.43 -3.93 -17.03
C ALA A 18 8.30 -4.10 -18.05
N ASP A 19 7.35 -4.99 -17.79
CA ASP A 19 6.30 -5.34 -18.75
C ASP A 19 4.97 -4.62 -18.46
N ARG A 20 4.76 -4.17 -17.22
CA ARG A 20 3.48 -3.64 -16.75
C ARG A 20 3.54 -2.19 -16.27
N THR A 21 4.72 -1.68 -15.93
CA THR A 21 4.89 -0.26 -15.67
C THR A 21 5.21 0.45 -16.97
N GLY A 22 4.41 1.46 -17.32
CA GLY A 22 4.66 2.27 -18.51
C GLY A 22 6.02 2.97 -18.45
N ASP A 23 6.61 3.23 -19.62
CA ASP A 23 7.92 3.88 -19.75
C ASP A 23 7.99 5.26 -19.09
N ILE A 24 6.84 5.94 -19.05
CA ILE A 24 6.65 7.24 -18.39
C ILE A 24 5.53 7.10 -17.37
N VAL A 25 5.81 7.51 -16.14
CA VAL A 25 4.83 7.57 -15.06
C VAL A 25 4.62 9.02 -14.64
N VAL A 26 3.37 9.45 -14.66
CA VAL A 26 2.95 10.78 -14.21
C VAL A 26 2.32 10.63 -12.83
N VAL A 27 2.95 11.26 -11.84
CA VAL A 27 2.53 11.18 -10.44
C VAL A 27 1.78 12.47 -10.09
N ALA A 28 0.49 12.33 -9.81
CA ALA A 28 -0.33 13.44 -9.33
C ALA A 28 0.13 13.87 -7.92
N ASP A 29 0.07 15.17 -7.65
CA ASP A 29 0.19 15.64 -6.27
C ASP A 29 -1.11 15.31 -5.53
N GLU A 30 -1.08 15.24 -4.20
CA GLU A 30 -2.28 14.98 -3.40
C GLU A 30 -3.42 15.95 -3.77
N SER A 31 -4.64 15.43 -3.88
CA SER A 31 -5.85 16.15 -4.34
C SER A 31 -5.91 16.49 -5.83
N TRP A 32 -4.88 16.16 -6.63
CA TRP A 32 -4.93 16.33 -8.08
C TRP A 32 -5.51 15.10 -8.78
N GLN A 33 -6.17 15.30 -9.90
CA GLN A 33 -6.55 14.25 -10.85
C GLN A 33 -6.02 14.63 -12.23
N LEU A 34 -5.43 13.65 -12.94
CA LEU A 34 -4.78 13.88 -14.23
C LEU A 34 -5.54 13.11 -15.31
N PHE A 35 -5.95 13.82 -16.36
CA PHE A 35 -6.68 13.25 -17.49
C PHE A 35 -5.96 13.58 -18.80
N ALA A 36 -5.87 12.60 -19.70
CA ALA A 36 -5.49 12.90 -21.07
C ALA A 36 -6.56 13.77 -21.73
N ARG A 37 -6.14 14.82 -22.46
CA ARG A 37 -7.06 15.75 -23.13
C ARG A 37 -8.02 15.07 -24.11
N THR A 38 -7.63 13.94 -24.69
CA THR A 38 -8.48 13.13 -25.58
C THR A 38 -9.58 12.38 -24.83
N LEU A 39 -9.42 12.16 -23.52
CA LEU A 39 -10.36 11.44 -22.67
C LEU A 39 -11.37 12.35 -21.99
N THR A 40 -11.12 13.66 -21.88
CA THR A 40 -12.04 14.60 -21.22
C THR A 40 -13.37 14.78 -21.93
N ALA A 41 -13.44 14.51 -23.25
CA ALA A 41 -14.69 14.48 -24.00
C ALA A 41 -15.51 13.19 -23.76
N LYS A 42 -14.83 12.09 -23.43
CA LYS A 42 -15.43 10.76 -23.18
C LYS A 42 -15.80 10.54 -21.72
N TYR A 43 -15.04 11.17 -20.82
CA TYR A 43 -15.23 11.19 -19.38
C TYR A 43 -15.26 12.68 -18.99
N PRO A 44 -16.41 13.36 -19.12
CA PRO A 44 -16.55 14.71 -18.59
C PRO A 44 -16.08 14.65 -17.14
N ALA A 45 -15.17 15.55 -16.76
CA ALA A 45 -14.51 15.53 -15.45
C ALA A 45 -15.59 15.23 -14.39
N ALA A 46 -15.55 14.01 -13.85
CA ALA A 46 -16.51 13.60 -12.83
C ALA A 46 -16.47 14.67 -11.74
N PRO A 47 -17.60 15.01 -11.09
CA PRO A 47 -17.56 15.96 -9.98
C PRO A 47 -16.43 15.53 -9.05
N LEU A 48 -15.59 16.49 -8.64
CA LEU A 48 -14.38 16.30 -7.83
C LEU A 48 -14.76 15.67 -6.48
N GLY A 49 -15.02 14.36 -6.48
CA GLY A 49 -15.21 13.55 -5.29
C GLY A 49 -13.86 13.19 -4.69
N GLY A 50 -13.89 12.59 -3.50
CA GLY A 50 -12.70 11.99 -2.91
C GLY A 50 -12.14 10.91 -3.84
N VAL A 51 -10.83 10.95 -4.06
CA VAL A 51 -10.08 9.97 -4.85
C VAL A 51 -8.87 9.49 -4.05
N HIS A 52 -8.30 8.36 -4.48
CA HIS A 52 -7.13 7.73 -3.85
C HIS A 52 -6.12 7.27 -4.91
N GLY A 53 -4.99 6.73 -4.47
CA GLY A 53 -3.91 6.23 -5.33
C GLY A 53 -2.67 7.12 -5.39
N TYR A 54 -2.57 8.10 -4.48
CA TYR A 54 -1.37 8.91 -4.28
C TYR A 54 -0.26 8.12 -3.55
N ASP A 55 0.85 8.79 -3.20
CA ASP A 55 1.93 8.14 -2.43
C ASP A 55 1.38 7.54 -1.13
N ARG A 56 1.68 6.26 -0.89
CA ARG A 56 1.19 5.51 0.28
C ARG A 56 1.61 6.09 1.63
N HIS A 57 2.63 6.94 1.67
CA HIS A 57 3.07 7.61 2.90
C HIS A 57 2.26 8.86 3.25
N LEU A 58 1.35 9.29 2.38
CA LEU A 58 0.45 10.40 2.70
C LEU A 58 -0.57 9.95 3.76
N PRO A 59 -0.81 10.75 4.81
CA PRO A 59 -1.81 10.43 5.83
C PRO A 59 -3.21 10.15 5.26
N SER A 60 -3.59 10.79 4.15
CA SER A 60 -4.88 10.55 3.48
C SER A 60 -4.99 9.18 2.80
N MET A 61 -3.85 8.53 2.50
CA MET A 61 -3.77 7.20 1.88
C MET A 61 -3.54 6.10 2.91
N ALA A 62 -3.39 6.44 4.19
CA ALA A 62 -3.23 5.46 5.26
C ALA A 62 -4.50 4.62 5.41
N ALA A 63 -4.30 3.32 5.66
CA ALA A 63 -5.38 2.38 5.95
C ALA A 63 -5.45 2.09 7.46
N THR A 64 -6.63 1.67 7.91
CA THR A 64 -6.85 1.24 9.30
C THR A 64 -6.57 -0.25 9.45
N PHE A 65 -5.85 -0.63 10.50
CA PHE A 65 -5.68 -2.02 10.94
C PHE A 65 -6.19 -2.17 12.37
N ILE A 66 -7.08 -3.14 12.59
CA ILE A 66 -7.62 -3.50 13.91
C ILE A 66 -7.58 -5.02 13.99
N ALA A 67 -7.04 -5.53 15.08
CA ALA A 67 -6.93 -6.96 15.34
C ALA A 67 -7.33 -7.24 16.78
N ASP A 68 -8.06 -8.34 16.98
CA ASP A 68 -8.54 -8.80 18.27
C ASP A 68 -8.47 -10.33 18.33
N GLY A 69 -8.05 -10.87 19.46
CA GLY A 69 -7.91 -12.30 19.68
C GLY A 69 -6.59 -12.71 20.34
N PRO A 70 -6.45 -13.99 20.73
CA PRO A 70 -5.38 -14.46 21.61
C PRO A 70 -3.98 -14.39 21.02
N ARG A 71 -3.85 -14.19 19.69
CA ARG A 71 -2.57 -14.04 18.99
C ARG A 71 -2.02 -12.61 19.04
N PHE A 72 -2.77 -11.66 19.60
CA PHE A 72 -2.40 -10.24 19.69
C PHE A 72 -2.28 -9.78 21.14
N ALA A 73 -1.44 -8.78 21.38
CA ALA A 73 -1.34 -8.15 22.69
C ALA A 73 -2.60 -7.34 23.02
N ASP A 74 -3.08 -7.44 24.26
CA ASP A 74 -4.29 -6.74 24.70
C ASP A 74 -4.10 -5.21 24.70
N SER A 75 -5.11 -4.51 24.16
CA SER A 75 -5.22 -3.03 24.22
C SER A 75 -3.99 -2.26 23.73
N ALA A 76 -3.25 -2.81 22.76
CA ALA A 76 -2.06 -2.18 22.22
C ALA A 76 -2.39 -1.22 21.07
N VAL A 77 -1.84 0.00 21.12
CA VAL A 77 -1.71 0.86 19.95
C VAL A 77 -0.33 0.62 19.35
N VAL A 78 -0.29 0.21 18.09
CA VAL A 78 0.93 -0.18 17.39
C VAL A 78 1.39 0.89 16.42
N GLU A 79 2.69 0.97 16.15
CA GLU A 79 3.24 1.78 15.07
C GLU A 79 2.69 1.33 13.70
N SER A 80 2.66 2.24 12.72
CA SER A 80 2.22 1.89 11.37
C SER A 80 3.21 0.95 10.70
N PHE A 81 2.68 0.00 9.94
CA PHE A 81 3.46 -0.97 9.16
C PHE A 81 2.87 -1.12 7.75
N ASP A 82 3.66 -1.63 6.80
CA ASP A 82 3.20 -1.85 5.43
C ASP A 82 2.21 -3.04 5.38
N ASN A 83 1.16 -2.95 4.55
CA ASN A 83 0.13 -3.99 4.48
C ASN A 83 0.62 -5.37 3.99
N VAL A 84 1.82 -5.43 3.37
CA VAL A 84 2.45 -6.69 2.96
C VAL A 84 2.71 -7.63 4.14
N GLU A 85 2.84 -7.08 5.35
CA GLU A 85 3.06 -7.88 6.56
C GLU A 85 1.82 -8.68 7.01
N VAL A 86 0.62 -8.29 6.56
CA VAL A 86 -0.65 -8.92 6.96
C VAL A 86 -0.72 -10.39 6.55
N TYR A 87 -0.11 -10.77 5.42
CA TYR A 87 -0.05 -12.17 5.01
C TYR A 87 0.68 -13.04 6.03
N GLY A 88 1.85 -12.58 6.51
CA GLY A 88 2.63 -13.28 7.53
C GLY A 88 1.85 -13.44 8.84
N ILE A 89 1.15 -12.38 9.27
CA ILE A 89 0.26 -12.43 10.44
C ILE A 89 -0.80 -13.52 10.30
N ILE A 90 -1.51 -13.56 9.16
CA ILE A 90 -2.57 -14.54 8.92
C ILE A 90 -2.00 -15.96 8.88
N ALA A 91 -0.87 -16.17 8.20
CA ALA A 91 -0.22 -17.48 8.11
C ALA A 91 0.19 -18.02 9.49
N ASP A 92 0.77 -17.16 10.34
CA ASP A 92 1.18 -17.49 11.71
C ASP A 92 -0.02 -17.80 12.61
N ILE A 93 -1.13 -17.04 12.50
CA ILE A 93 -2.39 -17.33 13.22
C ILE A 93 -2.96 -18.70 12.82
N LEU A 94 -2.90 -19.04 11.53
CA LEU A 94 -3.42 -20.32 11.02
C LEU A 94 -2.46 -21.50 11.23
N GLY A 95 -1.22 -21.25 11.67
CA GLY A 95 -0.21 -22.30 11.82
C GLY A 95 0.23 -22.94 10.49
N VAL A 96 0.15 -22.19 9.39
CA VAL A 96 0.55 -22.68 8.06
C VAL A 96 1.92 -22.15 7.66
N ALA A 97 2.67 -22.94 6.89
CA ALA A 97 3.93 -22.48 6.33
C ALA A 97 3.66 -21.33 5.33
N PRO A 98 4.20 -20.12 5.53
CA PRO A 98 4.02 -19.03 4.60
C PRO A 98 4.77 -19.30 3.29
N ALA A 99 4.18 -18.86 2.18
CA ALA A 99 4.88 -18.72 0.91
C ALA A 99 5.87 -17.55 0.96
N ASP A 100 6.80 -17.51 0.01
CA ASP A 100 7.72 -16.39 -0.15
C ASP A 100 6.97 -15.14 -0.64
N THR A 101 7.06 -14.05 0.11
CA THR A 101 6.37 -12.78 -0.16
C THR A 101 7.25 -11.60 0.21
N ASP A 102 6.81 -10.40 -0.13
CA ASP A 102 7.49 -9.15 0.23
C ASP A 102 7.43 -8.79 1.73
N GLY A 103 6.56 -9.46 2.49
CA GLY A 103 6.42 -9.26 3.92
C GLY A 103 7.49 -9.99 4.73
N ASP A 104 7.93 -9.34 5.80
CA ASP A 104 8.72 -9.90 6.89
C ASP A 104 7.96 -9.79 8.21
N ILE A 105 7.39 -10.92 8.64
CA ILE A 105 6.63 -11.02 9.89
C ILE A 105 7.43 -10.55 11.11
N ALA A 106 8.76 -10.59 11.09
CA ALA A 106 9.58 -10.11 12.20
C ALA A 106 9.32 -8.63 12.53
N ARG A 107 8.90 -7.82 11.55
CA ARG A 107 8.55 -6.40 11.72
C ARG A 107 7.30 -6.18 12.56
N VAL A 108 6.41 -7.16 12.64
CA VAL A 108 5.11 -7.08 13.32
C VAL A 108 4.98 -8.02 14.51
N ARG A 109 5.95 -8.92 14.71
CA ARG A 109 5.97 -9.88 15.83
C ARG A 109 5.88 -9.23 17.21
N TYR A 110 6.32 -7.98 17.38
CA TYR A 110 6.37 -7.31 18.69
C TYR A 110 4.99 -7.06 19.32
N PHE A 111 3.93 -7.01 18.51
CA PHE A 111 2.55 -6.90 19.01
C PHE A 111 1.77 -8.22 18.95
N MET A 112 2.46 -9.32 18.60
CA MET A 112 1.90 -10.67 18.57
C MET A 112 2.33 -11.44 19.82
N THR A 113 1.45 -12.32 20.31
CA THR A 113 1.81 -13.24 21.40
C THR A 113 2.56 -14.46 20.83
N PRO A 114 3.17 -15.32 21.65
CA PRO A 114 3.68 -16.61 21.20
C PRO A 114 2.55 -17.56 20.75
N ALA A 115 2.81 -18.38 19.72
CA ALA A 115 1.88 -19.43 19.32
C ALA A 115 1.78 -20.50 20.43
N HIS A 116 0.57 -21.07 20.61
CA HIS A 116 0.31 -22.17 21.55
C HIS A 116 0.71 -23.53 20.96
#